data_AF-A0A1Y2D448-F1
#
_entry.id   AF-A0A1Y2D448-F1
#
_cell.length_a   1.000
_cell.length_b   1.000
_cell.length_c   1.000
_cell.angle_alpha   90.00
_cell.angle_beta   90.00
_cell.angle_gamma   90.00
#
_symmetry.space_group_name_H-M   'P 1'
#
loop_
_entity.id
_entity.type
_entity.pdbx_description
1 polymer ?
#
loop_
_entity_poly.entity_id
_entity_poly.type
_entity_poly.pdbx_seq_one_letter_code
_entity_poly.pdbx_strand_id
1 'polypeptide(L)'
;MNYLVDSMNNLSYNQDIDEIKLFFDEDNYKISFSSRNVVELSKNIYFYSKNGTIFDFQNDFKNQIFFIYKAGSENVKVKFKNITFYNFTFRDFRSFMIMFYNTSIYNYFSIEFDNCTFTEIYSLLFYFEYNCYKSVTLLPQIVFNNCKFT
;
A
#
# COMPACT_ATOMS: atom_id res chain seq x y z
N MET A 1 3.77 3.83 -12.88
CA MET A 1 3.33 2.79 -11.92
C MET A 1 2.95 1.44 -12.55
N ASN A 2 2.26 1.34 -13.70
CA ASN A 2 1.83 0.03 -14.25
C ASN A 2 2.94 -1.02 -14.38
N TYR A 3 4.07 -0.66 -15.03
CA TYR A 3 5.23 -1.57 -15.14
C TYR A 3 5.80 -2.00 -13.79
N LEU A 4 5.72 -1.13 -12.77
CA LEU A 4 6.18 -1.45 -11.42
C LEU A 4 5.26 -2.49 -10.76
N VAL A 5 3.94 -2.29 -10.87
CA VAL A 5 2.94 -3.22 -10.33
C VAL A 5 3.06 -4.59 -10.98
N ASP A 6 3.20 -4.65 -12.30
CA ASP A 6 3.39 -5.91 -13.02
C ASP A 6 4.69 -6.62 -12.60
N SER A 7 5.78 -5.85 -12.44
CA SER A 7 7.05 -6.37 -11.96
C SER A 7 6.94 -6.92 -10.54
N MET A 8 6.26 -6.20 -9.64
CA MET A 8 6.04 -6.66 -8.27
C MET A 8 5.22 -7.94 -8.23
N ASN A 9 4.13 -8.00 -8.99
CA ASN A 9 3.29 -9.20 -9.06
C ASN A 9 4.09 -10.39 -9.58
N ASN A 10 4.91 -10.21 -10.62
CA ASN A 10 5.80 -11.27 -11.12
C ASN A 10 6.79 -11.75 -10.05
N LEU A 11 7.42 -10.84 -9.31
CA LEU A 11 8.36 -11.18 -8.23
C LEU A 11 7.65 -11.88 -7.06
N SER A 12 6.40 -11.54 -6.76
CA SER A 12 5.60 -12.18 -5.71
C SER A 12 5.35 -13.69 -5.95
N TYR A 13 5.48 -14.18 -7.19
CA TYR A 13 5.38 -15.62 -7.52
C TYR A 13 6.70 -16.38 -7.40
N ASN A 14 7.82 -15.68 -7.25
CA ASN A 14 9.12 -16.33 -7.13
C ASN A 14 9.27 -16.98 -5.74
N GLN A 15 9.54 -18.28 -5.70
CA GLN A 15 9.69 -19.04 -4.46
C GLN A 15 10.98 -18.69 -3.71
N ASP A 16 12.03 -18.27 -4.42
CA ASP A 16 13.35 -17.96 -3.88
C ASP A 16 13.44 -16.53 -3.29
N ILE A 17 12.36 -15.75 -3.38
CA ILE A 17 12.30 -14.38 -2.87
C ILE A 17 11.46 -14.36 -1.60
N ASP A 18 12.04 -13.93 -0.50
CA ASP A 18 11.30 -13.74 0.77
C ASP A 18 10.69 -12.34 0.88
N GLU A 19 11.34 -11.35 0.29
CA GLU A 19 10.94 -9.94 0.35
C GLU A 19 11.25 -9.16 -0.93
N ILE A 20 10.41 -8.18 -1.22
CA ILE A 20 10.55 -7.24 -2.33
C ILE A 20 10.82 -5.86 -1.74
N LYS A 21 11.97 -5.26 -2.08
CA LYS A 21 12.35 -3.90 -1.67
C LYS A 21 12.41 -2.99 -2.89
N LEU A 22 11.66 -1.90 -2.83
CA LEU A 22 11.55 -0.91 -3.88
C LEU A 22 12.16 0.40 -3.37
N PHE A 23 13.17 0.89 -4.08
CA PHE A 23 13.86 2.14 -3.77
C PHE A 23 13.46 3.21 -4.79
N PHE A 24 12.87 4.29 -4.29
CA PHE A 24 12.39 5.42 -5.07
C PHE A 24 13.35 6.59 -4.86
N ASP A 25 14.07 6.94 -5.92
CA ASP A 25 15.14 7.94 -5.96
C ASP A 25 14.72 9.23 -6.68
N GLU A 26 13.63 9.21 -7.45
CA GLU A 26 13.04 10.41 -8.04
C GLU A 26 12.14 11.15 -7.04
N ASP A 27 12.03 12.47 -7.22
CA ASP A 27 11.26 13.34 -6.34
C ASP A 27 9.74 13.09 -6.45
N ASN A 28 9.25 12.68 -7.63
CA ASN A 28 7.82 12.50 -7.88
C ASN A 28 7.52 11.34 -8.85
N TYR A 29 6.75 10.36 -8.36
CA TYR A 29 6.16 9.29 -9.15
C TYR A 29 4.66 9.49 -9.29
N LYS A 30 4.21 9.61 -10.54
CA LYS A 30 2.80 9.65 -10.91
C LYS A 30 2.19 8.25 -10.81
N ILE A 31 1.17 8.11 -9.97
CA ILE A 31 0.35 6.91 -9.92
C ILE A 31 -0.50 6.86 -11.18
N SER A 32 -0.62 5.69 -11.81
CA SER A 32 -1.27 5.55 -13.11
C SER A 32 -2.79 5.51 -12.98
N PHE A 33 -3.49 6.10 -13.96
CA PHE A 33 -4.96 6.07 -14.11
C PHE A 33 -5.45 4.98 -15.08
N SER A 34 -4.56 4.30 -15.79
CA SER A 34 -4.92 3.45 -16.95
C SER A 34 -5.31 2.01 -16.60
N SER A 35 -5.21 1.60 -15.33
CA SER A 35 -5.67 0.31 -14.82
C SER A 35 -5.76 0.33 -13.29
N ARG A 36 -6.49 -0.59 -12.67
CA ARG A 36 -6.46 -0.76 -11.21
C ARG A 36 -5.02 -1.11 -10.81
N ASN A 37 -4.38 -0.31 -9.96
CA ASN A 37 -3.03 -0.59 -9.46
C ASN A 37 -3.12 -1.71 -8.41
N VAL A 38 -3.28 -2.95 -8.85
CA VAL A 38 -3.47 -4.12 -7.97
C VAL A 38 -2.16 -4.83 -7.73
N VAL A 39 -1.76 -4.88 -6.46
CA VAL A 39 -0.61 -5.61 -5.97
C VAL A 39 -1.09 -6.83 -5.21
N GLU A 40 -0.73 -8.01 -5.69
CA GLU A 40 -1.00 -9.25 -4.98
C GLU A 40 0.14 -9.57 -3.99
N LEU A 41 -0.23 -9.72 -2.72
CA LEU A 41 0.68 -9.86 -1.60
C LEU A 41 0.78 -11.34 -1.19
N SER A 42 1.90 -11.95 -1.52
CA SER A 42 2.37 -13.24 -0.97
C SER A 42 3.71 -13.13 -0.26
N LYS A 43 4.36 -11.97 -0.35
CA LYS A 43 5.70 -11.69 0.16
C LYS A 43 5.71 -10.34 0.85
N ASN A 44 6.70 -10.12 1.71
CA ASN A 44 6.89 -8.81 2.32
C ASN A 44 7.26 -7.78 1.24
N ILE A 45 6.62 -6.62 1.25
CA ILE A 45 6.91 -5.54 0.30
C ILE A 45 7.26 -4.26 1.05
N TYR A 46 8.38 -3.67 0.69
CA TYR A 46 8.88 -2.45 1.28
C TYR A 46 9.08 -1.37 0.22
N PHE A 47 8.47 -0.21 0.43
CA PHE A 47 8.60 0.98 -0.38
C PHE A 47 9.45 2.00 0.39
N TYR A 48 10.62 2.34 -0.16
CA TYR A 48 11.59 3.21 0.49
C TYR A 48 11.96 4.39 -0.39
N SER A 49 12.01 5.59 0.18
CA SER A 49 12.76 6.69 -0.40
C SER A 49 13.79 7.23 0.58
N LYS A 50 14.98 7.54 0.09
CA LYS A 50 16.04 8.15 0.91
C LYS A 50 15.79 9.64 1.13
N ASN A 51 15.34 10.34 0.08
CA ASN A 51 15.22 11.80 0.08
C ASN A 51 13.79 12.30 0.27
N GLY A 52 12.82 11.39 0.33
CA GLY A 52 11.40 11.74 0.37
C GLY A 52 10.88 11.84 -1.05
N THR A 53 10.12 10.83 -1.47
CA THR A 53 9.48 10.84 -2.79
C THR A 53 7.99 11.15 -2.66
N ILE A 54 7.40 11.70 -3.71
CA ILE A 54 5.98 11.95 -3.81
C ILE A 54 5.33 10.87 -4.67
N PHE A 55 4.30 10.22 -4.13
CA PHE A 55 3.33 9.45 -4.89
C PHE A 55 2.16 10.38 -5.22
N ASP A 56 2.16 10.91 -6.45
CA ASP A 56 1.15 11.86 -6.94
C ASP A 56 -0.01 11.12 -7.59
N PHE A 57 -1.19 11.23 -6.96
CA PHE A 57 -2.44 10.63 -7.41
C PHE A 57 -3.19 11.49 -8.43
N GLN A 58 -2.60 12.62 -8.84
CA GLN A 58 -3.00 13.42 -10.00
C GLN A 58 -4.40 14.01 -9.93
N ASN A 59 -4.92 14.24 -8.73
CA ASN A 59 -6.27 14.74 -8.47
C ASN A 59 -7.36 13.89 -9.14
N ASP A 60 -7.17 12.56 -9.20
CA ASP A 60 -8.13 11.65 -9.83
C ASP A 60 -8.41 10.44 -8.93
N PHE A 61 -9.70 10.18 -8.72
CA PHE A 61 -10.20 9.10 -7.88
C PHE A 61 -9.91 7.70 -8.47
N LYS A 62 -9.55 7.59 -9.75
CA LYS A 62 -9.21 6.32 -10.41
C LYS A 62 -7.81 5.82 -10.07
N ASN A 63 -6.94 6.68 -9.54
CA ASN A 63 -5.53 6.37 -9.27
C ASN A 63 -5.34 5.56 -7.98
N GLN A 64 -6.31 4.74 -7.60
CA GLN A 64 -6.29 3.97 -6.36
C GLN A 64 -5.26 2.83 -6.44
N ILE A 65 -4.71 2.47 -5.29
CA ILE A 65 -3.82 1.31 -5.13
C ILE A 65 -4.53 0.25 -4.31
N PHE A 66 -4.54 -0.99 -4.80
CA PHE A 66 -5.16 -2.14 -4.15
C PHE A 66 -4.07 -3.12 -3.75
N PHE A 67 -4.04 -3.48 -2.48
CA PHE A 67 -3.19 -4.51 -1.93
C PHE A 67 -4.06 -5.70 -1.55
N ILE A 68 -3.88 -6.83 -2.25
CA ILE A 68 -4.69 -8.04 -2.06
C ILE A 68 -3.82 -9.14 -1.47
N TYR A 69 -4.07 -9.52 -0.22
CA TYR A 69 -3.38 -10.64 0.42
C TYR A 69 -3.84 -11.95 -0.18
N LYS A 70 -2.88 -12.76 -0.68
CA LYS A 70 -3.18 -14.08 -1.23
C LYS A 70 -3.57 -15.06 -0.13
N ALA A 71 -4.54 -15.91 -0.44
CA ALA A 71 -4.92 -17.03 0.42
C ALA A 71 -3.70 -17.90 0.76
N GLY A 72 -3.59 -18.29 2.02
CA GLY A 72 -2.46 -19.10 2.52
C GLY A 72 -1.17 -18.32 2.79
N SER A 73 -1.12 -17.01 2.51
CA SER A 73 0.05 -16.20 2.86
C SER A 73 -0.01 -15.80 4.34
N GLU A 74 1.06 -16.08 5.06
CA GLU A 74 1.16 -15.79 6.49
C GLU A 74 2.27 -14.76 6.76
N ASN A 75 2.03 -13.89 7.74
CA ASN A 75 2.97 -12.89 8.25
C ASN A 75 3.46 -11.89 7.19
N VAL A 76 2.62 -11.61 6.20
CA VAL A 76 2.96 -10.70 5.11
C VAL A 76 2.92 -9.26 5.60
N LYS A 77 4.00 -8.52 5.35
CA LYS A 77 4.19 -7.14 5.73
C LYS A 77 4.26 -6.21 4.52
N VAL A 78 3.52 -5.12 4.55
CA VAL A 78 3.70 -3.97 3.66
C VAL A 78 4.23 -2.80 4.48
N LYS A 79 5.33 -2.19 4.04
CA LYS A 79 5.88 -1.00 4.69
C LYS A 79 6.17 0.10 3.70
N PHE A 80 5.70 1.30 4.01
CA PHE A 80 6.07 2.55 3.34
C PHE A 80 6.95 3.34 4.28
N LYS A 81 8.08 3.85 3.77
CA LYS A 81 8.96 4.70 4.56
C LYS A 81 9.45 5.91 3.77
N ASN A 82 9.26 7.08 4.38
CA ASN A 82 9.66 8.37 3.83
C ASN A 82 9.01 8.67 2.47
N ILE A 83 7.69 8.50 2.40
CA ILE A 83 6.89 8.72 1.18
C ILE A 83 5.79 9.74 1.49
N THR A 84 5.61 10.68 0.57
CA THR A 84 4.49 11.63 0.57
C THR A 84 3.42 11.15 -0.38
N PHE A 85 2.23 10.88 0.12
CA PHE A 85 1.04 10.60 -0.68
C PHE A 85 0.31 11.92 -0.93
N TYR A 86 0.11 12.24 -2.21
CA TYR A 86 -0.30 13.57 -2.62
C TYR A 86 -1.47 13.54 -3.59
N ASN A 87 -2.37 14.52 -3.45
CA ASN A 87 -3.28 14.95 -4.52
C ASN A 87 -4.24 13.85 -4.97
N PHE A 88 -5.02 13.31 -4.03
CA PHE A 88 -6.07 12.32 -4.31
C PHE A 88 -7.44 12.94 -4.05
N THR A 89 -8.39 12.70 -4.95
CA THR A 89 -9.75 13.22 -4.87
C THR A 89 -10.79 12.12 -4.85
N PHE A 90 -12.04 12.48 -4.57
CA PHE A 90 -13.16 11.56 -4.53
C PHE A 90 -14.06 11.73 -5.75
N ARG A 91 -14.69 10.63 -6.17
CA ARG A 91 -15.91 10.70 -6.99
C ARG A 91 -17.15 10.72 -6.11
N ASP A 92 -17.12 9.91 -5.05
CA ASP A 92 -18.18 9.74 -4.06
C ASP A 92 -17.58 9.46 -2.67
N PHE A 93 -18.42 9.39 -1.64
CA PHE A 93 -18.00 9.14 -0.26
C PHE A 93 -17.34 7.76 -0.02
N ARG A 94 -17.30 6.89 -1.03
CA ARG A 94 -16.67 5.55 -0.96
C ARG A 94 -15.36 5.48 -1.71
N SER A 95 -14.93 6.58 -2.33
CA SER A 95 -13.61 6.65 -2.95
C SER A 95 -12.53 6.58 -1.87
N PHE A 96 -11.50 5.78 -2.10
CA PHE A 96 -10.37 5.62 -1.19
C PHE A 96 -9.04 5.64 -1.95
N MET A 97 -7.97 6.15 -1.36
CA MET A 97 -6.68 6.23 -2.04
C MET A 97 -5.98 4.86 -2.08
N ILE A 98 -5.95 4.16 -0.95
CA ILE A 98 -5.32 2.83 -0.84
C ILE A 98 -6.30 1.85 -0.19
N MET A 99 -6.46 0.68 -0.79
CA MET A 99 -7.22 -0.43 -0.21
C MET A 99 -6.29 -1.58 0.16
N PHE A 100 -6.53 -2.16 1.33
CA PHE A 100 -5.97 -3.43 1.75
C PHE A 100 -7.10 -4.44 1.92
N TYR A 101 -7.03 -5.54 1.19
CA TYR A 101 -8.01 -6.61 1.21
C TYR A 101 -7.38 -7.90 1.70
N ASN A 102 -7.85 -8.41 2.83
CA ASN A 102 -7.39 -9.68 3.40
C ASN A 102 -8.56 -10.63 3.65
N THR A 103 -8.58 -11.75 2.93
CA THR A 103 -9.61 -12.79 3.07
C THR A 103 -9.31 -13.79 4.19
N SER A 104 -8.13 -13.75 4.78
CA SER A 104 -7.75 -14.65 5.87
C SER A 104 -8.63 -14.46 7.09
N ILE A 105 -8.97 -15.58 7.74
CA ILE A 105 -9.68 -15.59 9.02
C ILE A 105 -8.80 -15.17 10.20
N TYR A 106 -7.49 -15.08 9.98
CA TYR A 106 -6.45 -14.75 10.95
C TYR A 106 -5.82 -13.37 10.64
N ASN A 107 -5.35 -12.67 11.68
CA ASN A 107 -4.68 -11.37 11.56
C ASN A 107 -3.17 -11.46 11.25
N TYR A 108 -2.75 -12.38 10.38
CA TYR A 108 -1.35 -12.58 9.95
C TYR A 108 -0.86 -11.54 8.92
N PHE A 109 -1.12 -10.26 9.16
CA PHE A 109 -0.66 -9.19 8.28
C PHE A 109 -0.15 -7.99 9.08
N SER A 110 0.73 -7.22 8.45
CA SER A 110 1.25 -5.98 9.01
C SER A 110 1.37 -4.92 7.94
N ILE A 111 0.90 -3.72 8.24
CA ILE A 111 0.96 -2.54 7.38
C ILE A 111 1.61 -1.44 8.21
N GLU A 112 2.70 -0.90 7.71
CA GLU A 112 3.46 0.13 8.42
C GLU A 112 3.71 1.34 7.52
N PHE A 113 3.42 2.52 8.05
CA PHE A 113 3.80 3.80 7.47
C PHE A 113 4.79 4.45 8.43
N ASP A 114 5.99 4.76 7.95
CA ASP A 114 7.11 5.25 8.76
C ASP A 114 7.67 6.54 8.14
N ASN A 115 7.50 7.67 8.84
CA ASN A 115 7.84 9.00 8.34
C ASN A 115 7.13 9.35 7.01
N CYS A 116 5.85 9.00 6.89
CA CYS A 116 5.06 9.31 5.70
C CYS A 116 4.23 10.60 5.87
N THR A 117 3.99 11.30 4.77
CA THR A 117 3.09 12.46 4.75
C THR A 117 1.90 12.17 3.85
N PHE A 118 0.71 12.58 4.27
CA PHE A 118 -0.50 12.52 3.49
C PHE A 118 -1.04 13.95 3.38
N THR A 119 -1.08 14.50 2.16
CA THR A 119 -1.44 15.90 1.97
C THR A 119 -2.27 16.09 0.70
N GLU A 120 -3.18 17.06 0.74
CA GLU A 120 -4.11 17.33 -0.38
C GLU A 120 -4.94 16.08 -0.72
N ILE A 121 -5.45 15.41 0.31
CA ILE A 121 -6.31 14.23 0.17
C ILE A 121 -7.74 14.62 0.51
N TYR A 122 -8.59 14.70 -0.51
CA TYR A 122 -9.98 15.16 -0.37
C TYR A 122 -10.96 14.00 -0.13
N SER A 123 -10.46 12.78 0.12
CA SER A 123 -11.23 11.54 0.17
C SER A 123 -10.80 10.65 1.34
N LEU A 124 -11.30 9.41 1.41
CA LEU A 124 -10.79 8.42 2.36
C LEU A 124 -9.34 8.08 1.99
N LEU A 125 -8.42 8.16 2.95
CA LEU A 125 -7.04 7.75 2.73
C LEU A 125 -6.93 6.23 2.54
N PHE A 126 -7.63 5.49 3.38
CA PHE A 126 -7.49 4.05 3.47
C PHE A 126 -8.84 3.35 3.54
N TYR A 127 -8.91 2.20 2.89
CA TYR A 127 -9.97 1.23 3.08
C TYR A 127 -9.35 -0.11 3.48
N PHE A 128 -9.61 -0.55 4.71
CA PHE A 128 -9.13 -1.83 5.23
C PHE A 128 -10.30 -2.79 5.30
N GLU A 129 -10.28 -3.83 4.47
CA GLU A 129 -11.29 -4.88 4.47
C GLU A 129 -10.62 -6.20 4.86
N TYR A 130 -11.04 -6.74 6.01
CA TYR A 130 -10.50 -7.99 6.52
C TYR A 130 -11.55 -8.83 7.28
N ASN A 131 -11.51 -10.13 7.08
CA ASN A 131 -12.43 -11.11 7.69
C ASN A 131 -11.80 -11.76 8.93
N CYS A 132 -11.21 -10.99 9.85
CA CYS A 132 -10.52 -11.56 11.01
C CYS A 132 -11.52 -11.98 12.09
N TYR A 133 -11.75 -13.29 12.24
CA TYR A 133 -12.59 -13.86 13.31
C TYR A 133 -11.76 -14.38 14.48
N LYS A 134 -10.44 -14.55 14.31
CA LYS A 134 -9.55 -15.08 15.35
C LYS A 134 -8.23 -14.33 15.37
N SER A 135 -7.99 -13.60 16.46
CA SER A 135 -6.68 -13.00 16.71
C SER A 135 -5.67 -14.08 17.09
N VAL A 136 -4.50 -14.04 16.45
CA VAL A 136 -3.35 -14.93 16.65
C VAL A 136 -2.11 -14.15 17.07
N THR A 137 -2.18 -12.82 17.11
CA THR A 137 -1.11 -11.94 17.58
C THR A 137 -1.69 -10.75 18.35
N LEU A 138 -0.94 -10.28 19.35
CA LEU A 138 -1.25 -9.06 20.13
C LEU A 138 -0.66 -7.80 19.49
N LEU A 139 0.16 -7.94 18.45
CA LEU A 139 0.78 -6.81 17.77
C LEU A 139 -0.26 -6.07 16.91
N PRO A 140 -0.16 -4.73 16.77
CA PRO A 140 -1.01 -3.97 15.87
C PRO A 140 -0.75 -4.35 14.41
N GLN A 141 -1.82 -4.57 13.65
CA GLN A 141 -1.74 -4.89 12.22
C GLN A 141 -1.44 -3.65 11.37
N ILE A 142 -1.80 -2.46 11.84
CA ILE A 142 -1.62 -1.20 11.12
C ILE A 142 -0.93 -0.22 12.05
N VAL A 143 0.20 0.32 11.62
CA VAL A 143 1.03 1.22 12.43
C VAL A 143 1.39 2.46 11.61
N PHE A 144 1.18 3.64 12.22
CA PHE A 144 1.61 4.93 11.68
C PHE A 144 2.65 5.52 12.62
N ASN A 145 3.90 5.56 12.18
CA ASN A 145 5.03 6.07 12.94
C ASN A 145 5.51 7.38 12.33
N ASN A 146 5.49 8.47 13.11
CA ASN A 146 5.94 9.79 12.69
C ASN A 146 5.28 10.29 11.39
N CYS A 147 4.00 9.93 11.17
CA CYS A 147 3.26 10.36 10.00
C CYS A 147 2.61 11.74 10.18
N LYS A 148 2.44 12.46 9.08
CA LYS A 148 1.73 13.74 9.01
C LYS A 148 0.50 13.62 8.12
N PHE A 149 -0.60 14.24 8.54
CA PHE A 149 -1.86 14.29 7.80
C PHE A 149 -2.26 15.77 7.72
N THR A 150 -2.30 16.33 6.51
CA THR A 150 -2.48 17.78 6.28
C THR A 150 -3.44 18.07 5.14
#